data_AF-A0A7C8IE78-F1
#
_entry.id   AF-A0A7C8IE78-F1
#
_cell.length_a   1.000
_cell.length_b   1.000
_cell.length_c   1.000
_cell.angle_alpha   90.00
_cell.angle_beta   90.00
_cell.angle_gamma   90.00
#
_symmetry.space_group_name_H-M   'P 1'
#
loop_
_entity.id
_entity.type
_entity.pdbx_description
1 polymer ?
#
loop_
_entity_poly.entity_id
_entity_poly.type
_entity_poly.pdbx_seq_one_letter_code
_entity_poly.pdbx_strand_id
1 'polypeptide(L)'
;MVADKLPSSSATEAYSAHITDRARHVKPGNSQALNELHMSLREYQSDRLAWRCAQSSEHDEETKSGVETNFNAKAVRRLCLPAPPDKSLMSVHQRDAYFDIGDDVKMTVVCQEPNGDRYHESQYFTIREKQTNARGHWEYQLNDKTTGEDHEGDTWFSEDDLTDA
;
A
#
# COMPACT_ATOMS: atom_id res chain seq x y z
N MET A 1 30.08 -18.07 7.32
CA MET A 1 28.72 -18.05 7.87
C MET A 1 28.61 -16.81 8.72
N VAL A 2 28.04 -15.73 8.17
CA VAL A 2 27.88 -14.45 8.88
C VAL A 2 26.47 -14.48 9.47
N ALA A 3 26.38 -14.48 10.78
CA ALA A 3 25.11 -14.38 11.50
C ALA A 3 24.68 -12.91 11.46
N ASP A 4 23.77 -12.58 10.55
CA ASP A 4 23.09 -11.29 10.54
C ASP A 4 22.21 -11.18 11.79
N LYS A 5 22.65 -10.33 12.72
CA LYS A 5 21.91 -9.97 13.92
C LYS A 5 20.72 -9.11 13.50
N LEU A 6 19.52 -9.67 13.59
CA LEU A 6 18.28 -8.91 13.46
C LEU A 6 18.26 -7.74 14.46
N PRO A 7 17.85 -6.53 14.04
CA PRO A 7 17.73 -5.40 14.96
C PRO A 7 16.61 -5.66 15.98
N SER A 8 16.93 -5.49 17.27
CA SER A 8 15.97 -5.61 18.37
C SER A 8 14.84 -4.59 18.24
N SER A 9 13.63 -4.91 18.71
CA SER A 9 12.41 -4.08 18.66
C SER A 9 12.61 -2.60 19.07
N SER A 10 13.56 -2.27 19.95
CA SER A 10 13.84 -0.88 20.32
C SER A 10 14.58 -0.07 19.24
N ALA A 11 15.31 -0.72 18.33
CA ALA A 11 16.02 -0.06 17.23
C ALA A 11 15.02 0.45 16.17
N THR A 12 13.96 -0.33 15.91
CA THR A 12 12.90 0.04 14.96
C THR A 12 12.06 1.21 15.48
N GLU A 13 11.80 1.26 16.79
CA GLU A 13 11.10 2.39 17.43
C GLU A 13 11.96 3.65 17.48
N ALA A 14 13.25 3.52 17.82
CA ALA A 14 14.19 4.63 17.81
C ALA A 14 14.36 5.24 16.40
N TYR A 15 14.37 4.39 15.36
CA TYR A 15 14.49 4.83 13.97
C TYR A 15 13.25 5.60 13.50
N SER A 16 12.05 5.14 13.87
CA SER A 16 10.78 5.83 13.57
C SER A 16 10.69 7.21 14.23
N ALA A 17 11.13 7.32 15.49
CA ALA A 17 11.18 8.60 16.20
C ALA A 17 12.15 9.59 15.53
N HIS A 18 13.31 9.12 15.07
CA HIS A 18 14.32 9.96 14.40
C HIS A 18 13.86 10.48 13.03
N ILE A 19 13.17 9.66 12.22
CA ILE A 19 12.58 10.12 10.94
C ILE A 19 11.52 11.20 11.18
N THR A 20 10.67 11.00 12.20
CA THR A 20 9.60 11.92 12.54
C THR A 20 10.13 13.29 13.00
N ASP A 21 11.25 13.30 13.73
CA ASP A 21 11.90 14.53 14.16
C ASP A 21 12.58 15.29 13.01
N ARG A 22 13.25 14.58 12.08
CA ARG A 22 13.83 15.19 10.87
C ARG A 22 12.77 15.82 9.98
N ALA A 23 11.60 15.20 9.84
CA ALA A 23 10.50 15.73 9.02
C ALA A 23 9.97 17.07 9.54
N ARG A 24 10.01 17.32 10.86
CA ARG A 24 9.56 18.60 11.46
C ARG A 24 10.48 19.79 11.17
N HIS A 25 11.72 19.54 10.78
CA HIS A 25 12.74 20.56 10.55
C HIS A 25 12.97 20.88 9.05
N VAL A 26 12.27 20.19 8.14
CA VAL A 26 12.36 20.48 6.72
C VAL A 26 11.61 21.76 6.39
N LYS A 27 12.35 22.80 5.99
CA LYS A 27 11.77 24.07 5.54
C LYS A 27 11.04 23.87 4.21
N PRO A 28 9.85 24.48 4.03
CA PRO A 28 9.14 24.44 2.76
C PRO A 28 10.01 25.04 1.65
N GLY A 29 10.20 24.28 0.56
CA GLY A 29 11.01 24.68 -0.60
C GLY A 29 12.38 23.99 -0.71
N ASN A 30 12.79 23.15 0.25
CA ASN A 30 14.03 22.38 0.15
C ASN A 30 13.77 20.96 -0.42
N SER A 31 13.72 20.87 -1.76
CA SER A 31 13.42 19.63 -2.50
C SER A 31 14.44 18.51 -2.25
N GLN A 32 15.69 18.86 -1.95
CA GLN A 32 16.73 17.86 -1.66
C GLN A 32 16.48 17.14 -0.33
N ALA A 33 16.09 17.87 0.72
CA ALA A 33 15.76 17.29 2.02
C ALA A 33 14.47 16.43 1.99
N LEU A 34 13.51 16.79 1.12
CA LEU A 34 12.30 15.99 0.88
C LEU A 34 12.62 14.67 0.16
N ASN A 35 13.50 14.71 -0.84
CA ASN A 35 13.92 13.49 -1.55
C ASN A 35 14.69 12.52 -0.65
N GLU A 36 15.57 13.02 0.23
CA GLU A 36 16.26 12.19 1.21
C GLU A 36 15.30 11.52 2.21
N LEU A 37 14.26 12.23 2.67
CA LEU A 37 13.21 11.64 3.52
C LEU A 37 12.39 10.58 2.79
N HIS A 38 12.06 10.80 1.52
CA HIS A 38 11.34 9.81 0.71
C HIS A 38 12.15 8.53 0.50
N MET A 39 13.46 8.62 0.28
CA MET A 39 14.30 7.41 0.18
C MET A 39 14.36 6.66 1.51
N SER A 40 14.60 7.35 2.64
CA SER A 40 14.64 6.68 3.96
C SER A 40 13.31 6.06 4.38
N LEU A 41 12.17 6.62 3.94
CA LEU A 41 10.85 6.05 4.22
C LEU A 41 10.60 4.78 3.40
N ARG A 42 11.03 4.73 2.14
CA ARG A 42 10.92 3.53 1.30
C ARG A 42 11.76 2.38 1.86
N GLU A 43 12.99 2.64 2.29
CA GLU A 43 13.85 1.62 2.92
C GLU A 43 13.21 1.04 4.20
N TYR A 44 12.68 1.90 5.07
CA TYR A 44 11.99 1.47 6.29
C TYR A 44 10.74 0.61 6.01
N GLN A 45 9.98 0.91 4.96
CA GLN A 45 8.81 0.13 4.57
C GLN A 45 9.19 -1.25 4.02
N SER A 46 10.27 -1.33 3.24
CA SER A 46 10.81 -2.61 2.72
C SER A 46 11.28 -3.54 3.84
N ASP A 47 12.01 -3.03 4.83
CA ASP A 47 12.47 -3.82 5.98
C ASP A 47 11.32 -4.35 6.84
N ARG A 48 10.25 -3.54 6.99
CA ARG A 48 9.06 -3.94 7.76
C ARG A 48 8.22 -5.00 7.04
N LEU A 49 8.18 -4.97 5.70
CA LEU A 49 7.52 -5.99 4.89
C LEU A 49 8.29 -7.33 4.94
N ALA A 50 9.62 -7.29 4.87
CA ALA A 50 10.47 -8.47 5.04
C ALA A 50 10.27 -9.15 6.40
N TRP A 51 10.12 -8.37 7.49
CA TRP A 51 9.86 -8.91 8.83
C TRP A 51 8.50 -9.62 8.95
N ARG A 52 7.45 -9.12 8.28
CA ARG A 52 6.12 -9.76 8.29
C ARG A 52 6.09 -11.10 7.54
N CYS A 53 6.86 -11.22 6.46
CA CYS A 53 6.98 -12.48 5.73
C CYS A 53 7.70 -13.55 6.54
N ALA A 54 8.72 -13.19 7.33
CA ALA A 54 9.45 -14.14 8.19
C ALA A 54 8.59 -14.74 9.32
N GLN A 55 7.62 -13.98 9.86
CA GLN A 55 6.71 -14.49 10.91
C GLN A 55 5.59 -15.42 10.39
N SER A 56 5.30 -15.42 9.08
CA SER A 56 4.21 -16.23 8.53
C SER A 56 4.62 -17.64 8.10
N SER A 57 5.89 -18.02 8.29
CA SER A 57 6.44 -19.30 7.81
C SER A 57 6.57 -20.39 8.88
N GLU A 58 6.12 -20.18 10.12
CA GLU A 58 6.31 -21.13 11.24
C GLU A 58 5.01 -21.78 11.78
N HIS A 59 3.92 -21.78 11.02
CA HIS A 59 2.64 -22.33 11.51
C HIS A 59 2.00 -23.34 10.55
N ASP A 60 2.72 -24.40 10.23
CA ASP A 60 2.11 -25.63 9.72
C ASP A 60 2.99 -26.81 10.12
N GLU A 61 2.90 -27.27 11.38
CA GLU A 61 2.97 -28.69 11.70
C GLU A 61 2.33 -28.95 13.07
N GLU A 62 1.53 -30.02 13.10
CA GLU A 62 1.27 -30.86 14.26
C GLU A 62 0.35 -30.33 15.37
N THR A 63 -0.88 -30.87 15.43
CA THR A 63 -1.47 -31.20 16.73
C THR A 63 -2.50 -32.32 16.64
N LYS A 64 -2.01 -33.55 16.87
CA LYS A 64 -2.79 -34.66 17.41
C LYS A 64 -2.33 -34.84 18.86
N SER A 65 -3.14 -34.47 19.84
CA SER A 65 -3.19 -35.15 21.15
C SER A 65 -4.26 -34.51 22.02
N GLY A 66 -5.23 -35.30 22.44
CA GLY A 66 -6.10 -34.94 23.56
C GLY A 66 -5.32 -35.04 24.88
N VAL A 67 -5.63 -34.17 25.84
CA VAL A 67 -5.61 -34.44 27.27
C VAL A 67 -6.60 -33.47 27.91
N GLU A 68 -7.62 -34.04 28.57
CA GLU A 68 -8.50 -33.34 29.51
C GLU A 68 -7.68 -32.83 30.69
N THR A 69 -7.90 -31.59 31.14
CA THR A 69 -7.84 -31.29 32.58
C THR A 69 -8.67 -30.06 32.91
N ASN A 70 -9.59 -30.28 33.85
CA ASN A 70 -10.33 -29.28 34.61
C ASN A 70 -9.38 -28.29 35.29
N PHE A 71 -9.64 -26.99 35.19
CA PHE A 71 -9.25 -26.07 36.26
C PHE A 71 -10.31 -25.00 36.54
N ASN A 72 -10.40 -24.74 37.83
CA ASN A 72 -11.51 -24.19 38.58
C ASN A 72 -11.59 -22.65 38.47
N ALA A 73 -12.81 -22.15 38.60
CA ALA A 73 -13.18 -20.75 38.51
C ALA A 73 -12.51 -19.87 39.58
N LYS A 74 -12.09 -18.67 39.18
CA LYS A 74 -12.10 -17.51 40.08
C LYS A 74 -12.40 -16.24 39.30
N ALA A 75 -13.55 -15.66 39.65
CA ALA A 75 -14.12 -14.46 39.08
C ALA A 75 -13.21 -13.25 39.24
N VAL A 76 -12.81 -12.65 38.13
CA VAL A 76 -12.34 -11.26 38.10
C VAL A 76 -13.53 -10.40 37.70
N ARG A 77 -14.03 -9.63 38.68
CA ARG A 77 -15.07 -8.63 38.49
C ARG A 77 -14.63 -7.64 37.41
N ARG A 78 -15.17 -7.77 36.21
CA ARG A 78 -15.06 -6.76 35.14
C ARG A 78 -15.78 -5.51 35.63
N LEU A 79 -15.00 -4.48 35.96
CA LEU A 79 -15.49 -3.11 36.00
C LEU A 79 -15.98 -2.77 34.59
N CYS A 80 -17.29 -2.64 34.44
CA CYS A 80 -17.92 -2.13 33.22
C CYS A 80 -17.41 -0.71 32.96
N LEU A 81 -16.42 -0.59 32.07
CA LEU A 81 -16.14 0.68 31.41
C LEU A 81 -17.34 0.99 30.49
N PRO A 82 -17.83 2.24 30.43
CA PRO A 82 -18.87 2.61 29.48
C PRO A 82 -18.37 2.30 28.08
N ALA A 83 -19.19 1.61 27.29
CA ALA A 83 -18.92 1.36 25.89
C ALA A 83 -18.54 2.70 25.21
N PRO A 84 -17.45 2.75 24.42
CA PRO A 84 -17.17 3.95 23.63
C PRO A 84 -18.40 4.24 22.77
N PRO A 85 -18.73 5.52 22.54
CA PRO A 85 -19.89 5.90 21.75
C PRO A 85 -19.81 5.19 20.42
N ASP A 86 -20.90 4.51 20.09
CA ASP A 86 -21.15 3.80 18.85
C ASP A 86 -20.79 4.75 17.71
N LYS A 87 -19.56 4.60 17.21
CA LYS A 87 -19.19 5.18 15.93
C LYS A 87 -19.93 4.32 14.94
N SER A 88 -21.21 4.68 14.74
CA SER A 88 -21.92 4.53 13.48
C SER A 88 -20.92 4.91 12.41
N LEU A 89 -20.19 3.89 11.95
CA LEU A 89 -19.43 3.85 10.73
C LEU A 89 -20.46 4.31 9.73
N MET A 90 -20.42 5.59 9.38
CA MET A 90 -21.01 6.05 8.16
C MET A 90 -20.32 5.17 7.13
N SER A 91 -21.04 4.15 6.69
CA SER A 91 -20.66 3.32 5.57
C SER A 91 -20.59 4.30 4.43
N VAL A 92 -19.39 4.88 4.25
CA VAL A 92 -19.01 5.53 3.02
C VAL A 92 -19.30 4.45 2.01
N HIS A 93 -20.35 4.65 1.21
CA HIS A 93 -20.69 3.75 0.12
C HIS A 93 -19.48 3.81 -0.80
N GLN A 94 -18.52 2.91 -0.56
CA GLN A 94 -17.34 2.78 -1.37
C GLN A 94 -17.86 2.20 -2.66
N ARG A 95 -18.01 3.09 -3.65
CA ARG A 95 -18.42 2.71 -5.00
C ARG A 95 -17.44 1.63 -5.48
N ASP A 96 -17.97 0.55 -6.04
CA ASP A 96 -17.14 -0.47 -6.65
C ASP A 96 -16.34 0.12 -7.82
N ALA A 97 -15.12 -0.40 -8.01
CA ALA A 97 -14.29 -0.05 -9.16
C ALA A 97 -15.03 -0.39 -10.45
N TYR A 98 -14.99 0.51 -11.44
CA TYR A 98 -15.60 0.25 -12.74
C TYR A 98 -14.81 -0.82 -13.53
N PHE A 99 -13.48 -0.75 -13.45
CA PHE A 99 -12.57 -1.72 -14.07
C PHE A 99 -11.93 -2.66 -13.04
N ASP A 100 -11.69 -3.90 -13.47
CA ASP A 100 -10.97 -4.95 -12.75
C ASP A 100 -9.56 -5.18 -13.32
N ILE A 101 -8.71 -5.85 -12.53
CA ILE A 101 -7.36 -6.23 -12.98
C ILE A 101 -7.48 -7.24 -14.12
N GLY A 102 -6.77 -6.99 -15.21
CA GLY A 102 -6.82 -7.77 -16.44
C GLY A 102 -7.85 -7.27 -17.46
N ASP A 103 -8.66 -6.26 -17.12
CA ASP A 103 -9.57 -5.65 -18.09
C ASP A 103 -8.80 -4.84 -19.12
N ASP A 104 -9.32 -4.84 -20.35
CA ASP A 104 -8.80 -4.03 -21.44
C ASP A 104 -9.51 -2.67 -21.46
N VAL A 105 -8.72 -1.60 -21.44
CA VAL A 105 -9.20 -0.23 -21.48
C VAL A 105 -8.52 0.55 -22.59
N LYS A 106 -9.05 1.72 -22.92
CA LYS A 106 -8.41 2.69 -23.80
C LYS A 106 -8.34 4.05 -23.13
N MET A 107 -7.26 4.78 -23.41
CA MET A 107 -7.00 6.13 -22.92
C MET A 107 -6.50 7.00 -24.06
N THR A 108 -6.81 8.29 -24.02
CA THR A 108 -6.27 9.26 -24.98
C THR A 108 -4.92 9.78 -24.48
N VAL A 109 -3.86 9.45 -25.20
CA VAL A 109 -2.49 9.92 -24.93
C VAL A 109 -2.14 11.10 -25.84
N VAL A 110 -1.24 11.96 -25.37
CA VAL A 110 -0.70 13.06 -26.16
C VAL A 110 0.64 12.64 -26.73
N CYS A 111 0.66 12.38 -28.02
CA CYS A 111 1.87 12.04 -28.77
C CYS A 111 2.52 13.31 -29.32
N GLN A 112 3.85 13.33 -29.37
CA GLN A 112 4.61 14.41 -29.99
C GLN A 112 5.33 13.90 -31.23
N GLU A 113 5.06 14.52 -32.37
CA GLU A 113 5.75 14.24 -33.62
C GLU A 113 7.17 14.82 -33.62
N PRO A 114 8.08 14.32 -34.49
CA PRO A 114 9.45 14.82 -34.59
C PRO A 114 9.56 16.31 -34.97
N ASN A 115 8.55 16.87 -35.63
CA ASN A 115 8.43 18.29 -35.98
C ASN A 115 8.04 19.18 -34.78
N GLY A 116 7.69 18.58 -33.63
CA GLY A 116 7.23 19.26 -32.43
C GLY A 116 5.71 19.38 -32.29
N ASP A 117 4.94 19.01 -33.31
CA ASP A 117 3.48 19.03 -33.30
C ASP A 117 2.94 17.96 -32.34
N ARG A 118 1.83 18.27 -31.67
CA ARG A 118 1.16 17.36 -30.74
C ARG A 118 -0.14 16.87 -31.33
N TYR A 119 -0.39 15.58 -31.20
CA TYR A 119 -1.67 14.98 -31.56
C TYR A 119 -2.16 14.07 -30.44
N HIS A 120 -3.46 13.82 -30.46
CA HIS A 120 -4.11 12.93 -29.51
C HIS A 120 -4.34 11.59 -30.20
N GLU A 121 -3.92 10.51 -29.54
CA GLU A 121 -4.12 9.15 -30.02
C GLU A 121 -4.83 8.32 -28.94
N SER A 122 -5.76 7.47 -29.34
CA SER A 122 -6.36 6.49 -28.45
C SER A 122 -5.47 5.24 -28.42
N GLN A 123 -4.88 4.96 -27.27
CA GLN A 123 -4.05 3.78 -27.06
C GLN A 123 -4.76 2.80 -26.12
N TYR A 124 -4.52 1.50 -26.34
CA TYR A 124 -5.15 0.42 -25.59
C TYR A 124 -4.19 -0.14 -24.54
N PHE A 125 -4.74 -0.41 -23.36
CA PHE A 125 -4.01 -0.86 -22.20
C PHE A 125 -4.75 -2.00 -21.50
N THR A 126 -4.04 -2.73 -20.66
CA THR A 126 -4.62 -3.71 -19.74
C THR A 126 -4.38 -3.24 -18.32
N ILE A 127 -5.39 -3.32 -17.46
CA ILE A 127 -5.29 -2.94 -16.05
C ILE A 127 -4.36 -3.93 -15.32
N ARG A 128 -3.29 -3.42 -14.71
CA ARG A 128 -2.33 -4.22 -13.94
C ARG A 128 -2.62 -4.19 -12.45
N GLU A 129 -2.83 -3.01 -11.89
CA GLU A 129 -3.13 -2.79 -10.48
C GLU A 129 -4.23 -1.75 -10.33
N LYS A 130 -4.98 -1.81 -9.23
CA LYS A 130 -6.01 -0.82 -8.89
C LYS A 130 -5.94 -0.44 -7.42
N GLN A 131 -6.20 0.83 -7.13
CA GLN A 131 -6.26 1.34 -5.76
C GLN A 131 -7.29 2.46 -5.64
N THR A 132 -7.64 2.79 -4.40
CA THR A 132 -8.41 4.00 -4.10
C THR A 132 -7.48 5.05 -3.50
N ASN A 133 -7.48 6.27 -4.03
CA ASN A 133 -6.69 7.36 -3.48
C ASN A 133 -7.31 7.94 -2.19
N ALA A 134 -6.60 8.88 -1.54
CA ALA A 134 -7.04 9.51 -0.28
C ALA A 134 -8.38 10.26 -0.37
N ARG A 135 -8.86 10.55 -1.58
CA ARG A 135 -10.15 11.21 -1.85
C ARG A 135 -11.28 10.20 -2.14
N GLY A 136 -10.97 8.91 -2.20
CA GLY A 136 -11.96 7.88 -2.51
C GLY A 136 -12.15 7.62 -4.01
N HIS A 137 -11.29 8.15 -4.88
CA HIS A 137 -11.36 7.89 -6.33
C HIS A 137 -10.52 6.67 -6.70
N TRP A 138 -11.01 5.89 -7.66
CA TRP A 138 -10.28 4.77 -8.23
C TRP A 138 -9.17 5.25 -9.17
N GLU A 139 -8.01 4.63 -9.01
CA GLU A 139 -6.83 4.84 -9.83
C GLU A 139 -6.25 3.48 -10.24
N TYR A 140 -5.60 3.46 -11.40
CA TYR A 140 -5.14 2.23 -12.06
C TYR A 140 -3.71 2.37 -12.57
N GLN A 141 -2.94 1.29 -12.49
CA GLN A 141 -1.71 1.13 -13.26
C GLN A 141 -2.00 0.33 -14.52
N LEU A 142 -1.36 0.74 -15.61
CA LEU A 142 -1.67 0.24 -16.95
C LEU A 142 -0.44 -0.46 -17.55
N ASN A 143 -0.67 -1.54 -18.28
CA ASN A 143 0.31 -2.13 -19.18
C ASN A 143 -0.12 -1.87 -20.62
N ASP A 144 0.83 -1.54 -21.50
CA ASP A 144 0.56 -1.45 -22.93
C ASP A 144 0.09 -2.81 -23.44
N LYS A 145 -1.06 -2.83 -24.11
CA LYS A 145 -1.69 -4.09 -24.56
C LYS A 145 -0.87 -4.82 -25.63
N THR A 146 -0.06 -4.09 -26.38
CA THR A 146 0.75 -4.63 -27.49
C THR A 146 2.08 -5.16 -26.99
N THR A 147 2.78 -4.40 -26.14
CA THR A 147 4.11 -4.79 -25.65
C THR A 147 4.06 -5.58 -24.35
N GLY A 148 2.98 -5.43 -23.57
CA GLY A 148 2.83 -5.98 -22.22
C GLY A 148 3.64 -5.22 -21.15
N GLU A 149 4.36 -4.15 -21.55
CA GLU A 149 5.22 -3.37 -20.66
C GLU A 149 4.41 -2.34 -19.86
N ASP A 150 4.94 -1.94 -18.70
CA ASP A 150 4.32 -0.94 -17.84
C ASP A 150 4.23 0.42 -18.56
N HIS A 151 3.02 0.97 -18.66
CA HIS A 151 2.80 2.28 -19.22
C HIS A 151 3.16 3.37 -18.20
N GLU A 152 4.18 4.17 -18.52
CA GLU A 152 4.72 5.20 -17.63
C GLU A 152 5.18 4.68 -16.24
N GLY A 153 5.56 3.41 -16.15
CA GLY A 153 6.11 2.79 -14.94
C GLY A 153 5.11 2.71 -13.79
N ASP A 154 5.45 3.33 -12.65
CA ASP A 154 4.62 3.31 -11.42
C ASP A 154 3.51 4.38 -11.38
N THR A 155 3.16 4.95 -12.54
CA THR A 155 2.18 6.04 -12.63
C THR A 155 0.76 5.51 -12.48
N TRP A 156 -0.06 6.26 -11.74
CA TRP A 156 -1.47 5.95 -11.49
C TRP A 156 -2.38 6.85 -12.31
N PHE A 157 -3.28 6.24 -13.07
CA PHE A 157 -4.23 6.92 -13.96
C PHE A 157 -5.63 6.89 -13.36
N SER A 158 -6.37 7.99 -13.48
CA SER A 158 -7.71 8.08 -12.89
C SER A 158 -8.72 7.24 -13.67
N GLU A 159 -9.72 6.66 -12.98
CA GLU A 159 -10.87 5.99 -13.64
C GLU A 159 -11.52 6.87 -14.73
N ASP A 160 -11.58 8.18 -14.49
CA ASP A 160 -12.20 9.15 -15.40
C ASP A 160 -11.43 9.35 -16.71
N ASP A 161 -10.14 9.01 -16.75
CA ASP A 161 -9.28 9.10 -17.95
C ASP A 161 -9.37 7.83 -18.82
N LEU A 162 -10.01 6.78 -18.29
CA LEU A 162 -10.12 5.48 -18.93
C LEU A 162 -11.51 5.26 -19.53
N THR A 163 -11.56 4.51 -20.62
CA THR A 163 -12.81 4.09 -21.25
C THR A 163 -12.72 2.62 -21.64
N ASP A 164 -13.86 1.94 -21.72
CA ASP A 164 -13.91 0.57 -22.23
C ASP A 164 -13.27 0.47 -23.61
N ALA A 165 -12.40 -0.51 -23.81
CA ALA A 165 -11.68 -0.75 -25.07
C ALA A 165 -12.64 -1.08 -26.23
#